data_AF-A0A1W1C3M7-F1
#
_entry.id   AF-A0A1W1C3M7-F1
#
_cell.length_a   1.000
_cell.length_b   1.000
_cell.length_c   1.000
_cell.angle_alpha   90.00
_cell.angle_beta   90.00
_cell.angle_gamma   90.00
#
_symmetry.space_group_name_H-M   'P 1'
#
loop_
_entity.id
_entity.type
_entity.pdbx_description
1 polymer ?
#
loop_
_entity_poly.entity_id
_entity_poly.type
_entity_poly.pdbx_seq_one_letter_code
_entity_poly.pdbx_strand_id
1 'polypeptide(L)'
;MKRAGFTMIELIFVIVILGILAAVAIPKLAATRTDAEVSKLASDAATLVSELGTFYTSQGTFKGKKSSDITNIKLKNNGDDDIQNNDTLVIQDKNQNDCITVKFDDVDDGNITVSAGDTGSVCKGVKAATKNLQKSFHFGGSSVSY
;
A
#
# COMPACT_ATOMS: atom_id res chain seq x y z
N MET A 1 51.59 32.14 -5.11
CA MET A 1 50.45 31.65 -4.31
C MET A 1 50.81 30.30 -3.70
N LYS A 2 50.87 30.18 -2.37
CA LYS A 2 51.09 28.88 -1.70
C LYS A 2 49.76 28.12 -1.72
N ARG A 3 49.70 27.02 -2.47
CA ARG A 3 48.59 26.06 -2.36
C ARG A 3 48.79 25.27 -1.08
N ALA A 4 47.95 25.50 -0.07
CA ALA A 4 47.86 24.59 1.07
C ALA A 4 47.17 23.33 0.58
N GLY A 5 47.92 22.23 0.47
CA GLY A 5 47.36 20.91 0.19
C GLY A 5 46.72 20.33 1.44
N PHE A 6 45.61 19.61 1.27
CA PHE A 6 44.98 18.81 2.32
C PHE A 6 45.99 17.76 2.80
N THR A 7 46.14 17.57 4.11
CA THR A 7 47.06 16.56 4.65
C THR A 7 46.43 15.17 4.55
N MET A 8 47.26 14.12 4.41
CA MET A 8 46.75 12.75 4.41
C MET A 8 46.05 12.40 5.73
N ILE A 9 46.51 12.95 6.86
CA ILE A 9 45.94 12.70 8.18
C ILE A 9 44.54 13.28 8.33
N GLU A 10 44.27 14.46 7.78
CA GLU A 10 42.93 15.06 7.77
C GLU A 10 41.96 14.19 6.96
N LEU A 11 42.38 13.67 5.81
CA LEU A 11 41.55 12.80 4.99
C LEU A 11 41.23 11.46 5.69
N ILE A 12 42.20 10.89 6.41
CA ILE A 12 42.00 9.67 7.21
C ILE A 12 41.01 9.90 8.35
N PHE A 13 41.09 11.03 9.06
CA PHE A 13 40.17 11.31 10.15
C PHE A 13 38.72 11.47 9.66
N VAL A 14 38.53 12.10 8.49
CA VAL A 14 37.21 12.26 7.87
C VAL A 14 36.58 10.90 7.53
N ILE A 15 37.32 9.97 6.91
CA ILE A 15 36.78 8.65 6.57
C ILE A 15 36.44 7.83 7.81
N VAL A 16 37.20 7.96 8.90
CA VAL A 16 36.94 7.26 10.17
C VAL A 16 35.64 7.77 10.78
N ILE A 17 35.42 9.09 10.84
CA ILE A 17 34.18 9.67 11.34
C ILE A 17 32.99 9.25 10.48
N LEU A 18 33.11 9.33 9.15
CA LEU A 18 32.05 8.90 8.23
C LEU A 18 31.73 7.40 8.39
N GLY A 19 32.75 6.57 8.65
CA GLY A 19 32.57 5.15 8.94
C GLY A 19 31.74 4.88 10.19
N ILE A 20 32.03 5.58 11.29
CA ILE A 20 31.28 5.45 12.56
C ILE A 20 29.83 5.91 12.39
N LEU A 21 29.62 7.06 11.74
CA LEU A 21 28.28 7.59 11.48
C LEU A 21 27.46 6.65 10.58
N ALA A 22 28.08 6.11 9.53
CA ALA A 22 27.44 5.17 8.63
C ALA A 22 27.02 3.88 9.34
N ALA A 23 27.89 3.33 10.21
CA ALA A 23 27.61 2.09 10.95
C ALA A 23 26.33 2.19 11.81
N VAL A 24 26.06 3.34 12.42
CA VAL A 24 24.83 3.55 13.23
C VAL A 24 23.64 3.97 12.35
N ALA A 25 23.88 4.78 11.31
CA ALA A 25 22.80 5.32 10.48
C ALA A 25 22.15 4.26 9.58
N ILE A 26 22.92 3.38 8.95
CA ILE A 26 22.41 2.37 8.00
C ILE A 26 21.31 1.47 8.60
N PRO A 27 21.49 0.80 9.75
CA PRO A 27 20.46 -0.07 10.30
C PRO A 27 19.19 0.71 10.68
N LYS A 28 19.34 1.92 11.23
CA LYS A 28 18.20 2.77 11.59
C LYS A 28 17.41 3.20 10.35
N LEU A 29 18.11 3.63 9.30
CA LEU A 29 17.48 4.01 8.02
C LEU A 29 16.77 2.84 7.35
N ALA A 30 17.31 1.63 7.45
CA ALA A 30 16.64 0.44 6.92
C ALA A 30 15.31 0.18 7.62
N ALA A 31 15.28 0.21 8.96
CA ALA A 31 14.06 0.05 9.74
C ALA A 31 13.03 1.14 9.43
N THR A 32 13.44 2.42 9.43
CA THR A 32 12.53 3.54 9.11
C THR A 32 11.95 3.44 7.70
N ARG A 33 12.70 2.91 6.72
CA ARG A 33 12.18 2.69 5.37
C ARG A 33 11.08 1.62 5.35
N THR A 34 11.25 0.54 6.11
CA THR A 34 10.23 -0.51 6.24
C THR A 34 8.97 0.04 6.93
N ASP A 35 9.12 0.79 8.01
CA ASP A 35 7.98 1.40 8.72
C ASP A 35 7.22 2.40 7.85
N ALA A 36 7.94 3.23 7.08
CA ALA A 36 7.35 4.15 6.13
C ALA A 36 6.57 3.43 5.02
N GLU A 37 7.07 2.29 4.56
CA GLU A 37 6.38 1.46 3.57
C GLU A 37 5.09 0.85 4.16
N VAL A 38 5.15 0.31 5.37
CA VAL A 38 3.96 -0.19 6.08
C VAL A 38 2.91 0.90 6.24
N SER A 39 3.32 2.10 6.71
CA SER A 39 2.41 3.23 6.88
C SER A 39 1.78 3.68 5.58
N LYS A 40 2.55 3.68 4.48
CA LYS A 40 2.05 4.04 3.16
C LYS A 40 0.98 3.04 2.69
N LEU A 41 1.30 1.75 2.68
CA LEU A 41 0.37 0.73 2.21
C LEU A 41 -0.90 0.64 3.07
N ALA A 42 -0.78 0.87 4.39
CA ALA A 42 -1.94 0.95 5.28
C ALA A 42 -2.82 2.18 4.95
N SER A 43 -2.21 3.32 4.62
CA SER A 43 -2.94 4.54 4.21
C SER A 43 -3.59 4.37 2.83
N ASP A 44 -2.89 3.74 1.90
CA ASP A 44 -3.42 3.38 0.57
C ASP A 44 -4.62 2.45 0.73
N ALA A 45 -4.57 1.44 1.62
CA ALA A 45 -5.69 0.56 1.89
C ALA A 45 -6.93 1.30 2.45
N ALA A 46 -6.73 2.24 3.38
CA ALA A 46 -7.83 3.03 3.93
C ALA A 46 -8.44 3.96 2.86
N THR A 47 -7.59 4.59 2.06
CA THR A 47 -8.00 5.44 0.93
C THR A 47 -8.79 4.63 -0.10
N LEU A 48 -8.31 3.44 -0.47
CA LEU A 48 -8.97 2.55 -1.42
C LEU A 48 -10.39 2.18 -0.98
N VAL A 49 -10.58 1.76 0.28
CA VAL A 49 -11.91 1.41 0.81
C VAL A 49 -12.83 2.64 0.82
N SER A 50 -12.30 3.82 1.16
CA SER A 50 -13.07 5.07 1.14
C SER A 50 -13.47 5.49 -0.28
N GLU A 51 -12.56 5.38 -1.25
CA GLU A 51 -12.81 5.70 -2.65
C GLU A 51 -13.83 4.72 -3.26
N LEU A 52 -13.74 3.43 -2.95
CA LEU A 52 -14.72 2.43 -3.36
C LEU A 52 -16.13 2.76 -2.84
N GLY A 53 -16.27 3.10 -1.56
CA GLY A 53 -17.55 3.48 -0.99
C GLY A 53 -18.13 4.76 -1.61
N THR A 54 -17.27 5.76 -1.86
CA THR A 54 -17.68 7.03 -2.48
C THR A 54 -18.08 6.83 -3.95
N PHE A 55 -17.31 6.02 -4.67
CA PHE A 55 -17.59 5.67 -6.06
C PHE A 55 -18.93 4.92 -6.17
N TYR A 56 -19.16 3.91 -5.33
CA TYR A 56 -20.43 3.19 -5.34
C TYR A 56 -21.62 4.10 -5.01
N THR A 57 -21.46 5.02 -4.05
CA THR A 57 -22.51 6.00 -3.71
C THR A 57 -22.86 6.91 -4.89
N SER A 58 -21.90 7.21 -5.78
CA SER A 58 -22.12 8.10 -6.93
C SER A 58 -22.60 7.38 -8.18
N GLN A 59 -22.14 6.14 -8.42
CA GLN A 59 -22.40 5.40 -9.65
C GLN A 59 -23.41 4.26 -9.49
N GLY A 60 -23.62 3.77 -8.26
CA GLY A 60 -24.55 2.69 -7.92
C GLY A 60 -24.11 1.29 -8.34
N THR A 61 -22.95 1.12 -8.98
CA THR A 61 -22.41 -0.18 -9.40
C THR A 61 -20.90 -0.09 -9.66
N PHE A 62 -20.18 -1.19 -9.45
CA PHE A 62 -18.78 -1.36 -9.88
C PHE A 62 -18.65 -2.02 -11.25
N LYS A 63 -19.74 -2.56 -11.80
CA LYS A 63 -19.74 -3.37 -13.00
C LYS A 63 -19.27 -2.60 -14.23
N GLY A 64 -18.29 -3.16 -14.95
CA GLY A 64 -17.80 -2.56 -16.18
C GLY A 64 -17.06 -1.23 -15.97
N LYS A 65 -16.57 -0.98 -14.74
CA LYS A 65 -15.77 0.20 -14.39
C LYS A 65 -14.33 -0.20 -14.19
N LYS A 66 -13.40 0.65 -14.61
CA LYS A 66 -11.98 0.36 -14.43
C LYS A 66 -11.53 0.77 -13.04
N SER A 67 -10.54 0.08 -12.50
CA SER A 67 -9.91 0.50 -11.24
C SER A 67 -9.36 1.94 -11.32
N SER A 68 -8.91 2.38 -12.50
CA SER A 68 -8.43 3.74 -12.74
C SER A 68 -9.52 4.81 -12.65
N ASP A 69 -10.80 4.43 -12.81
CA ASP A 69 -11.92 5.35 -12.68
C ASP A 69 -12.29 5.59 -11.21
N ILE A 70 -11.86 4.68 -10.33
CA ILE A 70 -12.18 4.69 -8.90
C ILE A 70 -11.04 5.33 -8.11
N THR A 71 -9.80 4.96 -8.42
CA THR A 71 -8.63 5.29 -7.60
C THR A 71 -7.36 5.48 -8.44
N ASN A 72 -6.44 6.29 -7.93
CA ASN A 72 -5.09 6.48 -8.48
C ASN A 72 -4.02 5.64 -7.77
N ILE A 73 -4.41 4.78 -6.85
CA ILE A 73 -3.49 3.88 -6.14
C ILE A 73 -2.98 2.82 -7.12
N LYS A 74 -1.70 2.46 -7.00
CA LYS A 74 -1.13 1.36 -7.79
C LYS A 74 -1.69 0.04 -7.30
N LEU A 75 -2.47 -0.60 -8.15
CA LEU A 75 -3.15 -1.86 -7.86
C LEU A 75 -2.80 -2.89 -8.92
N LYS A 76 -2.73 -4.15 -8.49
CA LYS A 76 -2.76 -5.31 -9.37
C LYS A 76 -4.21 -5.80 -9.44
N ASN A 77 -4.77 -5.87 -10.64
CA ASN A 77 -6.02 -6.57 -10.90
C ASN A 77 -5.70 -8.02 -11.34
N ASN A 78 -6.48 -9.00 -10.89
CA ASN A 78 -6.36 -10.40 -11.29
C ASN A 78 -7.18 -10.75 -12.56
N GLY A 79 -8.00 -9.82 -13.05
CA GLY A 79 -8.87 -9.93 -14.22
C GLY A 79 -8.64 -8.81 -15.26
N ASP A 80 -9.60 -8.69 -16.17
CA ASP A 80 -9.68 -7.68 -17.22
C ASP A 80 -9.57 -6.23 -16.66
N ASP A 81 -9.42 -5.26 -17.57
CA ASP A 81 -9.40 -3.82 -17.22
C ASP A 81 -10.64 -3.37 -16.42
N ASP A 82 -11.76 -4.06 -16.62
CA ASP A 82 -13.07 -3.74 -16.03
C ASP A 82 -13.35 -4.64 -14.81
N ILE A 83 -13.89 -4.05 -13.74
CA ILE A 83 -14.23 -4.75 -12.50
C ILE A 83 -15.50 -5.59 -12.67
N GLN A 84 -15.40 -6.86 -12.31
CA GLN A 84 -16.46 -7.87 -12.32
C GLN A 84 -16.56 -8.64 -11.00
N ASN A 85 -17.58 -9.47 -10.87
CA ASN A 85 -17.75 -10.35 -9.72
C ASN A 85 -16.56 -11.30 -9.58
N ASN A 86 -16.11 -11.50 -8.34
CA ASN A 86 -14.91 -12.21 -7.93
C ASN A 86 -13.57 -11.61 -8.37
N ASP A 87 -13.54 -10.45 -9.03
CA ASP A 87 -12.28 -9.77 -9.26
C ASP A 87 -11.65 -9.31 -7.97
N THR A 88 -10.34 -9.12 -8.02
CA THR A 88 -9.55 -8.65 -6.88
C THR A 88 -8.67 -7.49 -7.27
N LEU A 89 -8.67 -6.46 -6.44
CA LEU A 89 -7.69 -5.38 -6.48
C LEU A 89 -6.72 -5.58 -5.34
N VAL A 90 -5.43 -5.64 -5.68
CA VAL A 90 -4.38 -5.99 -4.75
C VAL A 90 -3.37 -4.85 -4.63
N ILE A 91 -3.14 -4.43 -3.39
CA ILE A 91 -2.01 -3.56 -3.02
C ILE A 91 -0.82 -4.47 -2.72
N GLN A 92 0.26 -4.29 -3.48
CA GLN A 92 1.47 -5.08 -3.34
C GLN A 92 2.61 -4.29 -2.68
N ASP A 93 3.51 -4.99 -1.97
CA ASP A 93 4.79 -4.41 -1.57
C ASP A 93 5.76 -4.30 -2.77
N LYS A 94 6.95 -3.73 -2.54
CA LYS A 94 7.99 -3.66 -3.58
C LYS A 94 8.48 -5.01 -4.10
N ASN A 95 8.25 -6.10 -3.36
CA ASN A 95 8.63 -7.46 -3.75
C ASN A 95 7.48 -8.20 -4.44
N GLN A 96 6.38 -7.50 -4.78
CA GLN A 96 5.18 -8.07 -5.39
C GLN A 96 4.45 -9.07 -4.48
N ASN A 97 4.63 -8.96 -3.16
CA ASN A 97 3.81 -9.68 -2.19
C ASN A 97 2.45 -9.01 -2.07
N ASP A 98 1.39 -9.81 -2.15
CA ASP A 98 0.01 -9.34 -2.03
C ASP A 98 -0.27 -8.99 -0.56
N CYS A 99 -0.25 -7.69 -0.22
CA CYS A 99 -0.42 -7.24 1.16
C CYS A 99 -1.88 -6.99 1.53
N ILE A 100 -2.66 -6.36 0.65
CA ILE A 100 -4.09 -6.13 0.84
C ILE A 100 -4.81 -6.53 -0.43
N THR A 101 -5.83 -7.37 -0.29
CA THR A 101 -6.66 -7.87 -1.37
C THR A 101 -8.09 -7.43 -1.11
N VAL A 102 -8.64 -6.63 -2.03
CA VAL A 102 -10.05 -6.26 -2.04
C VAL A 102 -10.73 -7.12 -3.10
N LYS A 103 -11.58 -8.04 -2.66
CA LYS A 103 -12.39 -8.88 -3.53
C LYS A 103 -13.75 -8.22 -3.75
N PHE A 104 -14.21 -8.18 -4.99
CA PHE A 104 -15.57 -7.77 -5.32
C PHE A 104 -16.46 -9.00 -5.28
N ASP A 105 -17.26 -9.13 -4.23
CA ASP A 105 -18.17 -10.27 -4.08
C ASP A 105 -19.43 -10.07 -4.92
N ASP A 106 -19.96 -8.84 -4.94
CA ASP A 106 -21.06 -8.44 -5.79
C ASP A 106 -20.86 -6.99 -6.29
N VAL A 107 -20.63 -6.83 -7.59
CA VAL A 107 -20.40 -5.52 -8.23
C VAL A 107 -21.68 -4.72 -8.42
N ASP A 108 -22.83 -5.39 -8.46
CA ASP A 108 -24.13 -4.75 -8.59
C ASP A 108 -24.61 -4.24 -7.22
N ASP A 109 -24.47 -5.05 -6.17
CA ASP A 109 -24.82 -4.68 -4.79
C ASP A 109 -23.68 -3.99 -4.00
N GLY A 110 -22.51 -3.80 -4.63
CA GLY A 110 -21.38 -3.11 -4.02
C GLY A 110 -20.82 -3.83 -2.78
N ASN A 111 -20.92 -5.15 -2.74
CA ASN A 111 -20.34 -5.95 -1.67
C ASN A 111 -18.86 -6.25 -1.99
N ILE A 112 -17.97 -5.86 -1.09
CA ILE A 112 -16.54 -6.13 -1.19
C ILE A 112 -16.02 -6.81 0.08
N THR A 113 -15.02 -7.66 -0.05
CA THR A 113 -14.32 -8.26 1.08
C THR A 113 -12.85 -7.87 1.05
N VAL A 114 -12.39 -7.25 2.14
CA VAL A 114 -10.98 -6.86 2.30
C VAL A 114 -10.26 -7.91 3.15
N SER A 115 -9.20 -8.47 2.60
CA SER A 115 -8.29 -9.40 3.26
C SER A 115 -6.87 -8.85 3.24
N ALA A 116 -6.03 -9.28 4.19
CA ALA A 116 -4.61 -8.92 4.17
C ALA A 116 -3.74 -10.17 4.13
N GLY A 117 -2.69 -10.12 3.32
CA GLY A 117 -1.66 -11.15 3.25
C GLY A 117 -0.62 -11.02 4.36
N ASP A 118 0.11 -12.11 4.57
CA ASP A 118 1.14 -12.24 5.63
C ASP A 118 2.55 -12.51 5.06
N THR A 119 2.72 -12.41 3.74
CA THR A 119 3.98 -12.71 3.08
C THR A 119 4.95 -11.54 3.22
N GLY A 120 6.06 -11.75 3.92
CA GLY A 120 7.06 -10.70 4.17
C GLY A 120 6.79 -9.87 5.43
N SER A 121 7.81 -9.14 5.90
CA SER A 121 7.72 -8.30 7.10
C SER A 121 6.82 -7.08 6.90
N VAL A 122 6.80 -6.51 5.70
CA VAL A 122 5.95 -5.37 5.34
C VAL A 122 4.48 -5.76 5.40
N CYS A 123 4.03 -6.79 4.68
CA CYS A 123 2.61 -7.17 4.67
C CYS A 123 2.09 -7.58 6.05
N LYS A 124 2.91 -8.23 6.90
CA LYS A 124 2.56 -8.51 8.30
C LYS A 124 2.31 -7.22 9.10
N GLY A 125 3.17 -6.21 8.93
CA GLY A 125 2.99 -4.90 9.52
C GLY A 125 1.70 -4.22 9.02
N VAL A 126 1.45 -4.29 7.71
CA VAL A 126 0.25 -3.72 7.08
C VAL A 126 -1.00 -4.39 7.61
N LYS A 127 -1.06 -5.72 7.65
CA LYS A 127 -2.17 -6.49 8.24
C LYS A 127 -2.45 -6.06 9.68
N ALA A 128 -1.41 -5.87 10.49
CA ALA A 128 -1.57 -5.42 11.86
C ALA A 128 -2.16 -4.01 11.94
N ALA A 129 -1.76 -3.11 11.03
CA ALA A 129 -2.26 -1.74 10.96
C ALA A 129 -3.68 -1.64 10.38
N THR A 130 -4.07 -2.53 9.47
CA THR A 130 -5.35 -2.49 8.74
C THR A 130 -6.41 -3.43 9.30
N LYS A 131 -6.24 -4.01 10.49
CA LYS A 131 -7.21 -4.94 11.11
C LYS A 131 -8.66 -4.46 11.06
N ASN A 132 -8.90 -3.17 11.28
CA ASN A 132 -10.25 -2.58 11.25
C ASN A 132 -10.91 -2.59 9.86
N LEU A 133 -10.08 -2.68 8.82
CA LEU A 133 -10.50 -2.76 7.43
C LEU A 133 -10.69 -4.20 6.96
N GLN A 134 -10.15 -5.21 7.66
CA GLN A 134 -10.23 -6.62 7.25
C GLN A 134 -11.61 -7.22 7.51
N LYS A 135 -12.60 -6.79 6.74
CA LYS A 135 -13.99 -7.22 6.83
C LYS A 135 -14.67 -7.07 5.47
N SER A 136 -15.88 -7.60 5.38
CA SER A 136 -16.77 -7.30 4.25
C SER A 136 -17.43 -5.94 4.45
N PHE A 137 -17.50 -5.16 3.38
CA PHE A 137 -18.22 -3.90 3.30
C PHE A 137 -19.35 -4.06 2.31
N HIS A 138 -20.55 -3.72 2.76
CA HIS A 138 -21.74 -3.73 1.95
C HIS A 138 -22.14 -2.28 1.67
N PHE A 139 -21.90 -1.81 0.45
CA PHE A 139 -22.22 -0.42 0.06
C PHE A 139 -23.63 -0.27 -0.52
N GLY A 140 -24.16 -1.30 -1.16
CA GLY A 140 -25.55 -1.37 -1.62
C GLY A 140 -26.53 -1.66 -0.49
N GLY A 141 -27.82 -1.66 -0.80
CA GLY A 141 -28.86 -1.88 0.19
C GLY A 141 -29.29 -3.34 0.25
N SER A 142 -28.92 -4.09 1.30
CA SER A 142 -29.61 -5.35 1.65
C SER A 142 -31.04 -5.12 2.21
N SER A 143 -31.83 -4.16 1.69
CA SER A 143 -33.21 -3.91 2.20
C SER A 143 -34.02 -2.81 1.49
N VAL A 144 -33.99 -2.68 0.16
CA VAL A 144 -35.13 -2.07 -0.55
C VAL A 144 -35.54 -2.96 -1.71
N SER A 145 -36.40 -3.94 -1.41
CA SER A 145 -37.27 -4.51 -2.42
C SER A 145 -38.25 -3.41 -2.80
N TYR A 146 -38.29 -3.04 -4.08
CA TYR A 146 -39.54 -2.51 -4.63
C TYR A 146 -40.58 -3.63 -4.68
#